data_AF-A0ABD0N3P6-F1
#
_entry.id   AF-A0ABD0N3P6-F1
#
_cell.length_a   1.000
_cell.length_b   1.000
_cell.length_c   1.000
_cell.angle_alpha   90.00
_cell.angle_beta   90.00
_cell.angle_gamma   90.00
#
_symmetry.space_group_name_H-M   'P 1'
#
loop_
_entity.id
_entity.type
_entity.pdbx_description
1 polymer ?
#
loop_
_entity_poly.entity_id
_entity_poly.type
_entity_poly.pdbx_seq_one_letter_code
_entity_poly.pdbx_strand_id
1 'polypeptide(L)' 'FNVDNYICKEDLEKTLNKLTKEELTPEEVNLVCEKAIEEADLDGDNKLSFADFENMISRAPDFL' A
#
# COMPACT_ATOMS: atom_id res chain seq x y z
N PHE A 1 7.93 1.49 -8.66
CA PHE A 1 8.60 0.30 -8.11
C PHE A 1 10.09 0.51 -8.19
N ASN A 2 10.72 0.60 -7.03
CA ASN A 2 12.16 0.76 -6.85
C ASN A 2 12.92 -0.60 -6.83
N VAL A 3 12.20 -1.73 -7.01
CA VAL A 3 12.75 -3.10 -7.15
C VAL A 3 13.53 -3.56 -5.92
N ASP A 4 13.13 -3.11 -4.73
CA ASP A 4 13.76 -3.47 -3.46
C ASP A 4 13.08 -4.66 -2.75
N ASN A 5 12.07 -5.27 -3.37
CA ASN A 5 11.17 -6.32 -2.83
C ASN A 5 10.23 -5.85 -1.71
N TYR A 6 10.11 -4.54 -1.50
CA TYR A 6 9.14 -3.95 -0.58
C TYR A 6 8.18 -3.05 -1.35
N ILE A 7 7.06 -2.74 -0.71
CA ILE A 7 6.16 -1.67 -1.18
C ILE A 7 6.27 -0.53 -0.18
N CYS A 8 6.93 0.55 -0.58
CA CYS A 8 6.99 1.79 0.18
C CYS A 8 5.84 2.74 -0.20
N LYS A 9 5.69 3.83 0.55
CA LYS A 9 4.71 4.89 0.29
C LYS A 9 4.73 5.36 -1.17
N GLU A 10 5.91 5.59 -1.74
CA GLU A 10 6.05 6.07 -3.13
C GLU A 10 5.56 5.07 -4.18
N ASP A 11 5.66 3.77 -3.88
CA ASP A 11 5.15 2.72 -4.74
C ASP A 11 3.64 2.55 -4.62
N LEU A 12 3.08 2.76 -3.43
CA LEU A 12 1.64 2.89 -3.22
C LEU A 12 1.08 4.09 -3.97
N GLU A 13 1.71 5.26 -3.89
CA GLU A 13 1.26 6.48 -4.60
C GLU A 13 1.20 6.26 -6.12
N LYS A 14 2.26 5.67 -6.69
CA LYS A 14 2.31 5.33 -8.13
C LYS A 14 1.24 4.32 -8.51
N THR A 15 0.94 3.37 -7.63
CA THR A 15 -0.10 2.35 -7.86
C THR A 15 -1.49 2.97 -7.77
N LEU A 16 -1.74 3.80 -6.77
CA LEU A 16 -3.00 4.53 -6.58
C LEU A 16 -3.31 5.40 -7.79
N ASN A 17 -2.35 6.23 -8.21
CA ASN A 17 -2.53 7.11 -9.36
C ASN A 17 -2.87 6.34 -10.64
N LYS A 18 -2.26 5.17 -10.84
CA LYS A 18 -2.59 4.30 -11.99
C LYS A 18 -3.98 3.67 -11.87
N LEU A 19 -4.40 3.30 -10.66
CA LEU A 19 -5.70 2.68 -10.41
C LEU A 19 -6.85 3.68 -10.56
N THR A 20 -6.66 4.89 -10.03
CA THR A 20 -7.65 5.97 -10.04
C THR A 20 -7.54 6.89 -11.24
N LYS A 21 -6.61 6.61 -12.18
CA LYS A 21 -6.35 7.43 -13.37
C LYS A 21 -6.07 8.90 -13.04
N GLU A 22 -5.35 9.13 -11.93
CA GLU A 22 -4.97 10.47 -11.45
C GLU A 22 -6.18 11.35 -11.09
N GLU A 23 -7.34 10.76 -10.78
CA GLU A 23 -8.54 11.51 -10.36
C GLU A 23 -8.52 11.92 -8.88
N LEU A 24 -7.61 11.37 -8.08
CA LEU A 24 -7.45 11.73 -6.67
C LEU A 24 -6.50 12.91 -6.51
N THR A 25 -6.80 13.76 -5.53
CA THR A 25 -5.91 14.85 -5.12
C THR A 25 -4.66 14.30 -4.40
N PRO A 26 -3.54 15.05 -4.37
CA PRO A 26 -2.34 14.63 -3.66
C PRO A 26 -2.55 14.35 -2.17
N GLU A 27 -3.51 15.05 -1.55
CA GLU A 27 -3.87 14.88 -0.15
C GLU A 27 -4.64 13.57 0.08
N GLU A 28 -5.59 13.24 -0.80
CA GLU A 28 -6.32 11.97 -0.76
C GLU A 28 -5.39 10.78 -1.02
N VAL A 29 -4.49 10.89 -1.99
CA VAL A 29 -3.50 9.86 -2.26
C VAL A 29 -2.62 9.62 -1.04
N ASN A 30 -2.12 10.69 -0.40
CA ASN A 30 -1.32 10.59 0.82
C ASN A 30 -2.10 9.90 1.95
N LEU A 31 -3.34 10.32 2.18
CA LEU A 31 -4.18 9.76 3.24
C LEU A 31 -4.43 8.27 3.03
N VAL A 32 -4.73 7.84 1.81
CA VAL A 32 -4.93 6.42 1.50
C VAL A 32 -3.64 5.63 1.67
N CYS A 33 -2.50 6.17 1.22
CA CYS A 33 -1.21 5.50 1.38
C CYS A 33 -0.84 5.34 2.86
N GLU A 34 -1.05 6.36 3.69
CA GLU A 34 -0.79 6.28 5.13
C GLU A 34 -1.69 5.26 5.81
N LYS A 35 -3.00 5.29 5.53
CA LYS A 35 -3.95 4.33 6.08
C LYS A 35 -3.67 2.90 5.63
N ALA A 36 -3.26 2.70 4.38
CA ALA A 36 -2.89 1.39 3.87
C ALA A 36 -1.64 0.83 4.57
N ILE A 37 -0.62 1.66 4.79
CA ILE A 37 0.57 1.27 5.55
C ILE A 37 0.18 0.96 7.00
N GLU A 38 -0.56 1.84 7.68
CA GLU A 38 -0.96 1.63 9.09
C GLU A 38 -1.72 0.32 9.34
N GLU A 39 -2.54 -0.13 8.38
CA GLU A 39 -3.33 -1.36 8.51
C GLU A 39 -2.58 -2.62 8.08
N ALA A 40 -1.64 -2.51 7.13
CA ALA A 40 -0.95 -3.65 6.54
C ALA A 40 0.44 -3.89 7.14
N ASP A 41 1.14 -2.86 7.62
CA ASP A 41 2.47 -2.93 8.21
C ASP A 41 2.39 -3.50 9.65
N LEU A 42 2.79 -4.76 9.81
CA LEU A 42 2.71 -5.46 11.10
C LEU A 42 3.98 -5.30 11.94
N ASP A 43 5.11 -4.98 11.32
CA ASP A 43 6.40 -4.86 11.99
C ASP A 43 6.82 -3.40 12.25
N GLY A 44 6.09 -2.44 11.68
CA GLY A 44 6.22 -1.00 11.93
C GLY A 44 7.41 -0.37 11.20
N ASP A 45 7.92 -0.98 10.14
CA ASP A 45 9.07 -0.49 9.40
C ASP A 45 8.72 0.51 8.26
N ASN A 46 7.43 0.88 8.15
CA ASN A 46 6.84 1.81 7.17
C ASN A 46 6.97 1.36 5.71
N LYS A 47 7.10 0.05 5.48
CA LYS A 47 7.06 -0.55 4.15
C LYS A 47 6.39 -1.91 4.25
N LEU A 48 5.79 -2.37 3.16
CA LEU A 48 5.12 -3.67 3.15
C LEU A 48 6.08 -4.71 2.60
N SER A 49 6.39 -5.69 3.43
CA SER A 49 7.10 -6.89 3.02
C SER A 49 6.12 -7.92 2.42
N PHE A 50 6.66 -9.00 1.87
CA PHE A 50 5.84 -10.12 1.41
C PHE A 50 5.00 -10.73 2.55
N ALA A 51 5.54 -10.78 3.77
CA ALA A 51 4.84 -11.34 4.93
C ALA A 51 3.63 -10.49 5.34
N ASP A 52 3.78 -9.17 5.30
CA ASP A 52 2.67 -8.22 5.53
C ASP A 52 1.56 -8.43 4.50
N PHE A 53 1.94 -8.60 3.23
CA PHE A 53 0.99 -8.84 2.15
C PHE A 53 0.25 -10.18 2.28
N GLU A 54 0.96 -11.27 2.63
CA GLU A 54 0.31 -12.56 2.92
C GLU A 54 -0.68 -12.44 4.09
N ASN A 55 -0.32 -11.71 5.14
CA ASN A 55 -1.22 -11.48 6.27
C ASN A 55 -2.45 -10.68 5.83
N MET A 56 -2.26 -9.65 5.01
CA MET A 56 -3.34 -8.81 4.50
C MET A 56 -4.36 -9.63 3.68
N ILE A 57 -3.90 -10.52 2.78
CA ILE A 57 -4.79 -11.44 2.02
C ILE A 57 -5.52 -12.40 2.96
N SER A 58 -4.84 -12.91 4.00
CA SER A 58 -5.47 -13.81 4.96
C SER A 58 -6.58 -13.15 5.78
N ARG A 59 -6.48 -11.83 6.00
CA ARG A 59 -7.46 -11.01 6.74
C ARG A 59 -8.57 -10.45 5.87
N ALA A 60 -8.34 -10.31 4.57
CA ALA A 60 -9.31 -9.85 3.59
C ALA A 60 -9.73 -11.02 2.68
N PRO A 61 -10.68 -11.88 3.11
CA PRO A 61 -11.19 -12.95 2.25
C PRO A 61 -11.87 -12.43 0.98
N ASP A 62 -12.28 -11.15 0.95
CA ASP A 62 -12.81 -10.47 -0.23
C ASP A 62 -11.76 -10.19 -1.33
N PHE A 63 -10.47 -10.39 -1.05
CA PHE A 63 -9.39 -10.24 -2.04
C PHE A 63 -9.20 -11.49 -2.94
N LEU A 64 -9.85 -12.62 -2.59
CA LEU A 64 -9.78 -13.92 -3.28
C LEU A 64 -10.90 -14.15 -4.29
#